data_AF-A0A523P8G9-F1
#
_entry.id   AF-A0A523P8G9-F1
#
_cell.length_a   1.000
_cell.length_b   1.000
_cell.length_c   1.000
_cell.angle_alpha   90.00
_cell.angle_beta   90.00
_cell.angle_gamma   90.00
#
_symmetry.space_group_name_H-M   'P 1'
#
loop_
_entity.id
_entity.type
_entity.pdbx_description
1 polymer ?
#
loop_
_entity_poly.entity_id
_entity_poly.type
_entity_poly.pdbx_seq_one_letter_code
_entity_poly.pdbx_strand_id
1 'polypeptide(L)'
;MYPHERSLVKRLQNEPFALIGVNSDKDLEKLRPRMEEENITWRSFWNGPKGTGGPISAQWNVRGWPTIYVLDKQGVIRFKNVRGEAMDEAVDELLAE
;
A
#
# COMPACT_ATOMS: atom_id res chain seq x y z
N MET A 1 6.55 4.71 -7.74
CA MET A 1 5.65 4.16 -6.71
C MET A 1 4.54 5.17 -6.43
N TYR A 2 4.78 6.25 -5.69
CA TYR A 2 3.75 7.25 -5.37
C TYR A 2 2.97 7.84 -6.56
N PRO A 3 3.59 8.18 -7.73
CA PRO A 3 2.80 8.65 -8.87
C PRO A 3 1.78 7.63 -9.39
N HIS A 4 2.17 6.35 -9.46
CA HIS A 4 1.30 5.27 -9.91
C HIS A 4 0.20 4.98 -8.88
N GLU A 5 0.54 4.94 -7.60
CA GLU A 5 -0.42 4.76 -6.51
C GLU A 5 -1.45 5.91 -6.44
N ARG A 6 -1.01 7.17 -6.63
CA ARG A 6 -1.92 8.33 -6.76
C ARG A 6 -2.84 8.19 -7.95
N SER A 7 -2.31 7.73 -9.09
CA SER A 7 -3.12 7.45 -10.29
C SER A 7 -4.18 6.38 -10.02
N LEU A 8 -3.81 5.29 -9.36
CA LEU A 8 -4.70 4.17 -9.05
C LEU A 8 -5.83 4.58 -8.10
N VAL A 9 -5.50 5.28 -7.01
CA VAL A 9 -6.49 5.82 -6.05
C VAL A 9 -7.46 6.78 -6.74
N LYS A 10 -6.95 7.64 -7.64
CA LYS A 10 -7.80 8.57 -8.39
C LYS A 10 -8.70 7.84 -9.39
N ARG A 11 -8.16 6.86 -10.12
CA ARG A 11 -8.89 6.08 -11.13
C ARG A 11 -10.05 5.31 -10.49
N LEU A 12 -9.82 4.72 -9.32
CA LEU A 12 -10.74 3.82 -8.63
C LEU A 12 -11.51 4.46 -7.46
N GLN A 13 -11.56 5.79 -7.38
CA GLN A 13 -12.17 6.52 -6.25
C GLN A 13 -13.68 6.22 -6.05
N ASN A 14 -14.37 5.74 -7.09
CA ASN A 14 -15.79 5.40 -7.06
C ASN A 14 -16.04 3.88 -7.08
N GLU A 15 -14.98 3.08 -7.03
CA GLU A 15 -15.04 1.61 -7.01
C GLU A 15 -14.90 1.08 -5.57
N PRO A 16 -15.29 -0.17 -5.29
CA PRO A 16 -15.06 -0.81 -3.99
C PRO A 16 -13.58 -1.18 -3.79
N PHE A 17 -12.69 -0.18 -3.93
CA PHE A 17 -11.24 -0.30 -3.86
C PHE A 17 -10.67 0.55 -2.73
N ALA A 18 -9.60 0.04 -2.09
CA ALA A 18 -8.82 0.81 -1.14
C ALA A 18 -7.33 0.51 -1.29
N LEU A 19 -6.52 1.55 -1.37
CA LEU A 19 -5.07 1.46 -1.18
C LEU A 19 -4.73 1.72 0.29
N ILE A 20 -3.96 0.83 0.91
CA ILE A 20 -3.49 0.97 2.29
C ILE A 20 -1.97 0.98 2.32
N GLY A 21 -1.39 2.05 2.84
CA GLY A 21 0.05 2.18 3.05
C GLY A 21 0.48 1.65 4.41
N VAL A 22 1.68 1.05 4.48
CA VAL A 22 2.37 0.77 5.74
C VAL A 22 3.76 1.39 5.64
N ASN A 23 4.00 2.44 6.42
CA ASN A 23 5.25 3.18 6.40
C ASN A 23 6.27 2.59 7.38
N SER A 24 7.52 2.47 6.93
CA SER A 24 8.65 1.90 7.69
C SER A 24 9.68 2.92 8.17
N ASP A 25 9.40 4.23 8.08
CA ASP A 25 10.24 5.25 8.70
C ASP A 25 10.23 5.08 10.21
N LYS A 26 11.38 5.31 10.86
CA LYS A 26 11.50 5.13 12.32
C LYS A 26 11.00 6.33 13.12
N ASP A 27 10.81 7.47 12.47
CA ASP A 27 10.52 8.75 13.10
C ASP A 27 9.16 9.26 12.61
N LEU A 28 8.16 9.19 13.49
CA LEU A 28 6.79 9.59 13.18
C LEU A 28 6.68 11.10 12.90
N GLU A 29 7.49 11.92 13.58
CA GLU A 29 7.44 13.38 13.43
C GLU A 29 7.98 13.80 12.06
N LYS A 30 8.95 13.06 11.51
CA LYS A 30 9.44 13.27 10.13
C LYS A 30 8.55 12.64 9.07
N LEU A 31 7.79 11.60 9.41
CA LEU A 31 6.89 10.94 8.47
C LEU A 31 5.75 11.87 8.05
N ARG A 32 5.10 12.55 8.99
CA ARG A 32 3.94 13.41 8.71
C ARG A 32 4.20 14.47 7.62
N PRO A 33 5.24 15.31 7.70
CA PRO A 33 5.50 16.30 6.65
C PRO A 33 5.87 15.65 5.31
N ARG A 34 6.53 14.48 5.31
CA ARG A 34 6.81 13.74 4.08
C ARG A 34 5.53 13.23 3.41
N MET A 35 4.56 12.75 4.18
CA MET A 35 3.27 12.32 3.64
C MET A 35 2.52 13.47 2.96
N GLU A 36 2.59 14.68 3.53
CA GLU A 36 2.02 15.89 2.95
C GLU A 36 2.78 16.31 1.67
N GLU A 37 4.11 16.37 1.72
CA GLU A 37 4.98 16.69 0.57
C GLU A 37 4.71 15.75 -0.62
N GLU A 38 4.62 14.44 -0.35
CA GLU A 38 4.39 13.42 -1.37
C GLU A 38 2.91 13.26 -1.77
N ASN A 39 2.01 14.06 -1.21
CA ASN A 39 0.57 14.03 -1.48
C ASN A 39 -0.02 12.61 -1.30
N ILE A 40 0.31 11.96 -0.18
CA ILE A 40 -0.20 10.64 0.18
C ILE A 40 -1.60 10.80 0.77
N THR A 41 -2.62 10.58 -0.06
CA THR A 41 -4.03 10.80 0.31
C THR A 41 -4.75 9.54 0.80
N TRP A 42 -4.19 8.36 0.54
CA TRP A 42 -4.76 7.10 1.01
C TRP A 42 -4.41 6.82 2.47
N ARG A 43 -5.20 5.94 3.09
CA ARG A 43 -4.99 5.55 4.49
C ARG A 43 -3.62 4.88 4.63
N SER A 44 -2.82 5.35 5.60
CA SER A 44 -1.49 4.83 5.85
C SER A 44 -1.27 4.61 7.34
N PHE A 45 -0.64 3.48 7.68
CA PHE A 45 -0.29 3.12 9.05
C PHE A 45 1.22 3.26 9.26
N TRP A 46 1.61 3.67 10.46
CA TRP A 46 3.00 3.68 10.85
C TRP A 46 3.39 2.32 11.43
N ASN A 47 4.45 1.70 10.88
CA ASN A 47 4.98 0.43 11.37
C ASN A 47 5.76 0.56 12.69
N GLY A 48 5.75 1.75 13.31
CA GLY A 48 6.37 2.00 14.59
C GLY A 48 7.88 2.24 14.53
N PRO A 49 8.51 2.52 15.69
CA PRO A 49 9.89 3.02 15.77
C PRO A 49 10.95 1.99 15.35
N LYS A 50 10.57 0.71 15.23
CA LYS A 50 11.44 -0.35 14.71
C LYS A 50 11.59 -0.30 13.18
N GLY A 51 10.87 0.57 12.49
CA GLY A 51 10.96 0.78 11.05
C GLY A 51 10.63 -0.49 10.28
N THR A 52 11.53 -0.99 9.44
CA THR A 52 11.31 -2.22 8.65
C THR A 52 11.10 -3.48 9.50
N GLY A 53 11.59 -3.51 10.75
CA GLY A 53 11.39 -4.60 11.72
C GLY A 53 10.19 -4.39 12.65
N GLY A 54 9.25 -3.53 12.27
CA GLY A 54 8.04 -3.24 13.04
C GLY A 54 7.01 -4.38 13.05
N PRO A 55 6.03 -4.32 13.97
CA PRO A 55 5.07 -5.39 14.21
C PRO A 55 4.22 -5.74 12.98
N ILE A 56 3.80 -4.75 12.17
CA ILE A 56 2.94 -5.01 11.01
C ILE A 56 3.73 -5.80 9.97
N SER A 57 4.92 -5.34 9.60
CA SER A 57 5.78 -6.03 8.64
C SER A 57 6.17 -7.44 9.08
N ALA A 58 6.43 -7.63 10.38
CA ALA A 58 6.71 -8.95 10.95
C ALA A 58 5.50 -9.90 10.83
N GLN A 59 4.31 -9.43 11.21
CA GLN A 59 3.07 -10.23 11.12
C GLN A 59 2.74 -10.62 9.68
N TRP A 60 3.01 -9.74 8.71
CA TRP A 60 2.80 -9.99 7.28
C TRP A 60 3.98 -10.68 6.59
N ASN A 61 4.98 -11.17 7.36
CA ASN A 61 6.19 -11.85 6.86
C ASN A 61 6.88 -11.09 5.71
N VAL A 62 6.97 -9.77 5.83
CA VAL A 62 7.65 -8.90 4.85
C VAL A 62 9.16 -9.11 4.98
N ARG A 63 9.80 -9.46 3.86
CA ARG A 63 11.27 -9.73 3.81
C ARG A 63 12.05 -8.76 2.93
N GLY A 64 11.36 -7.86 2.24
CA GLY A 64 11.97 -6.89 1.34
C GLY A 64 11.08 -5.66 1.17
N TRP A 65 11.69 -4.55 0.75
CA TRP A 65 10.99 -3.30 0.54
C TRP A 65 11.24 -2.78 -0.87
N PRO A 66 10.21 -2.33 -1.60
CA PRO A 66 8.79 -2.38 -1.23
C PRO A 66 8.21 -3.81 -1.40
N THR A 67 7.27 -4.19 -0.53
CA THR A 67 6.42 -5.39 -0.68
C THR A 67 4.98 -4.95 -0.89
N ILE A 68 4.30 -5.54 -1.89
CA ILE A 68 2.92 -5.20 -2.25
C ILE A 68 2.06 -6.46 -2.19
N TYR A 69 0.88 -6.34 -1.60
CA TYR A 69 -0.13 -7.39 -1.55
C TYR A 69 -1.41 -6.85 -2.17
N VAL A 70 -2.01 -7.63 -3.09
CA VAL A 70 -3.36 -7.36 -3.60
C VAL A 70 -4.29 -8.40 -3.00
N LEU A 71 -5.31 -7.93 -2.28
CA LEU A 71 -6.26 -8.77 -1.57
C LEU A 71 -7.64 -8.66 -2.25
N ASP A 72 -8.39 -9.76 -2.26
CA ASP A 72 -9.80 -9.73 -2.66
C ASP A 72 -10.72 -9.23 -1.54
N LYS A 73 -12.03 -9.15 -1.82
CA LYS A 73 -13.07 -8.70 -0.89
C LYS A 73 -13.25 -9.62 0.34
N GLN A 74 -12.72 -10.85 0.29
CA GLN A 74 -12.69 -11.78 1.42
C GLN A 74 -11.40 -11.64 2.25
N GLY A 75 -10.48 -10.77 1.85
CA GLY A 75 -9.21 -10.54 2.54
C GLY A 75 -8.14 -11.58 2.22
N VAL A 76 -8.30 -12.35 1.14
CA VAL A 76 -7.31 -13.34 0.70
C VAL A 76 -6.28 -12.65 -0.19
N ILE A 77 -4.99 -12.92 0.05
CA ILE A 77 -3.91 -12.42 -0.81
C ILE A 77 -3.95 -13.17 -2.14
N ARG A 78 -4.31 -12.48 -3.21
CA ARG A 78 -4.40 -13.02 -4.58
C ARG A 78 -3.13 -12.80 -5.37
N PHE A 79 -2.48 -11.64 -5.17
CA PHE A 79 -1.22 -11.29 -5.85
C PHE A 79 -0.20 -10.75 -4.86
N LYS A 80 1.09 -10.96 -5.18
CA LYS A 80 2.23 -10.47 -4.41
C LYS A 80 3.22 -9.78 -5.35
N ASN A 81 3.67 -8.59 -4.98
CA ASN A 81 4.71 -7.82 -5.66
C ASN A 81 4.46 -7.49 -7.14
N VAL A 82 3.20 -7.46 -7.57
CA VAL A 82 2.80 -6.85 -8.85
C VAL A 82 2.97 -5.33 -8.78
N ARG A 83 3.37 -4.69 -9.90
CA ARG A 83 3.70 -3.25 -9.97
C ARG A 83 3.33 -2.68 -11.33
N GLY A 84 3.06 -1.37 -11.39
CA GLY A 84 2.72 -0.70 -12.64
C GLY A 84 1.48 -1.34 -13.27
N GLU A 85 1.51 -1.54 -14.58
CA GLU A 85 0.41 -2.13 -15.35
C GLU A 85 -0.04 -3.50 -14.81
N ALA A 86 0.88 -4.36 -14.41
CA ALA A 86 0.52 -5.66 -13.82
C ALA A 86 -0.23 -5.55 -12.48
N MET A 87 -0.06 -4.44 -11.75
CA MET A 87 -0.89 -4.17 -10.57
C MET A 87 -2.28 -3.68 -10.98
N ASP A 88 -2.36 -2.84 -12.02
CA ASP A 88 -3.63 -2.34 -12.52
C ASP A 88 -4.51 -3.49 -13.02
N GLU A 89 -3.95 -4.40 -13.82
CA GLU A 89 -4.62 -5.61 -14.29
C GLU A 89 -5.07 -6.51 -13.13
N ALA A 90 -4.22 -6.74 -12.14
CA ALA A 90 -4.55 -7.57 -10.98
C ALA A 90 -5.69 -6.97 -10.14
N VAL A 91 -5.76 -5.65 -10.02
CA VAL A 91 -6.86 -4.98 -9.31
C VAL A 91 -8.14 -5.05 -10.13
N ASP A 92 -8.06 -4.79 -11.44
CA ASP A 92 -9.21 -4.80 -12.33
C ASP A 92 -9.83 -6.22 -12.45
N GLU A 93 -9.00 -7.27 -12.44
CA GLU A 93 -9.44 -8.67 -12.38
C GLU A 93 -10.32 -8.92 -11.15
N LEU A 94 -9.88 -8.50 -9.96
CA LEU A 94 -10.61 -8.73 -8.71
C LEU A 94 -11.86 -7.86 -8.57
N LEU A 95 -11.87 -6.66 -9.18
CA LEU A 95 -13.04 -5.79 -9.20
C LEU A 95 -14.17 -6.34 -10.09
N ALA A 96 -13.84 -7.18 -11.07
CA ALA A 96 -14.81 -7.82 -11.95
C ALA A 96 -15.49 -9.07 -11.34
N GLU A 97 -15.06 -9.54 -10.15
CA GLU A 97 -15.61 -10.70 -9.40
C GLU A 97 -16.81 -10.37 -8.49
#